data_AF-A0A2R7UEQ2-F1
#
_entry.id   AF-A0A2R7UEQ2-F1
#
_cell.length_a   1.000
_cell.length_b   1.000
_cell.length_c   1.000
_cell.angle_alpha   90.00
_cell.angle_beta   90.00
_cell.angle_gamma   90.00
#
_symmetry.space_group_name_H-M   'P 1'
#
loop_
_entity.id
_entity.type
_entity.pdbx_description
1 polymer ?
#
loop_
_entity_poly.entity_id
_entity_poly.type
_entity_poly.pdbx_seq_one_letter_code
_entity_poly.pdbx_strand_id
1 'polypeptide(L)'
;MSRIKKLGVFIILLVGSGYAAVEWKRHADFEKTGEDLVRQLGSQIVTNLGQMNATCRSVARIDSVALDTDGLLGMKGSAVLYITGRNDSVISINYRMETVGDKVWVQPTDQISAQLSVMQFGLRGCG
;
A
#
# COMPACT_ATOMS: atom_id res chain seq x y z
N MET A 1 10.28 -44.80 19.61
CA MET A 1 10.93 -43.84 18.69
C MET A 1 12.30 -43.46 19.25
N SER A 2 13.40 -43.69 18.51
CA SER A 2 14.77 -43.38 18.95
C SER A 2 14.99 -41.88 19.16
N ARG A 3 15.81 -41.49 20.15
CA ARG A 3 16.16 -40.08 20.45
C ARG A 3 16.76 -39.36 19.22
N ILE A 4 17.46 -40.10 18.37
CA ILE A 4 18.05 -39.57 17.11
C ILE A 4 16.95 -39.17 16.11
N LYS A 5 15.87 -39.96 15.99
CA LYS A 5 14.73 -39.61 15.12
C LYS A 5 13.98 -38.37 15.64
N LYS A 6 13.84 -38.24 16.97
CA LYS A 6 13.25 -37.04 17.59
C LYS A 6 14.12 -35.79 17.36
N LEU A 7 15.45 -35.94 17.49
CA LEU A 7 16.40 -34.85 17.23
C LEU A 7 16.35 -34.39 15.76
N GLY A 8 16.30 -35.33 14.81
CA GLY A 8 16.18 -34.99 13.38
C GLY A 8 14.91 -34.23 13.04
N VAL A 9 13.75 -34.66 13.58
CA VAL A 9 12.47 -33.94 13.42
C VAL A 9 12.55 -32.53 14.03
N PHE A 10 13.20 -32.39 15.18
CA PHE A 10 13.33 -31.11 15.86
C PHE A 10 14.18 -30.11 15.05
N ILE A 11 15.28 -30.56 14.45
CA ILE A 11 16.12 -29.73 13.58
C ILE A 11 15.34 -29.27 12.34
N ILE A 12 14.58 -30.16 11.70
CA ILE A 12 13.76 -29.82 10.53
C ILE A 12 12.71 -28.76 10.88
N LEU A 13 12.06 -28.87 12.04
CA LEU A 13 11.12 -27.87 12.53
C LEU A 13 11.78 -26.51 12.81
N LEU A 14 12.98 -26.50 13.38
CA LEU A 14 13.73 -25.26 13.61
C LEU A 14 14.12 -24.56 12.30
N VAL A 15 14.60 -25.31 11.30
CA VAL A 15 14.95 -24.74 9.99
C VAL A 15 13.70 -24.21 9.28
N GLY A 16 12.60 -24.98 9.30
CA GLY A 16 11.34 -24.56 8.68
C GLY A 16 10.74 -23.31 9.32
N SER A 17 10.75 -23.22 10.65
CA SER A 17 10.27 -22.03 11.38
C SER A 17 11.17 -20.80 11.16
N GLY A 18 12.50 -20.99 11.09
CA GLY A 18 13.43 -19.93 10.75
C GLY A 18 13.19 -19.36 9.35
N TYR A 19 12.99 -20.22 8.35
CA TYR A 19 12.66 -19.80 6.99
C TYR A 19 11.32 -19.04 6.94
N ALA A 20 10.29 -19.56 7.58
CA ALA A 20 8.97 -18.91 7.63
C ALA A 20 9.03 -17.52 8.30
N ALA A 21 9.82 -17.36 9.37
CA ALA A 21 9.98 -16.08 10.04
C ALA A 21 10.68 -15.04 9.16
N VAL A 22 11.68 -15.44 8.37
CA VAL A 22 12.37 -14.55 7.44
C VAL A 22 11.43 -14.08 6.32
N GLU A 23 10.69 -15.00 5.72
CA GLU A 23 9.74 -14.63 4.66
C GLU A 23 8.58 -13.79 5.19
N TRP A 24 8.07 -14.09 6.38
CA TRP A 24 7.06 -13.27 7.03
C TRP A 24 7.58 -11.84 7.26
N LYS A 25 8.82 -11.69 7.72
CA LYS A 25 9.43 -10.38 7.90
C LYS A 25 9.54 -9.63 6.58
N ARG A 26 9.98 -10.28 5.50
CA ARG A 26 10.07 -9.65 4.18
C ARG A 26 8.71 -9.19 3.68
N HIS A 27 7.68 -10.00 3.87
CA HIS A 27 6.32 -9.66 3.48
C HIS A 27 5.78 -8.47 4.27
N ALA A 28 5.97 -8.45 5.60
CA ALA A 28 5.60 -7.31 6.43
C ALA A 28 6.37 -6.03 6.05
N ASP A 29 7.67 -6.16 5.71
CA ASP A 29 8.47 -5.03 5.23
C ASP A 29 7.98 -4.54 3.85
N PHE A 30 7.52 -5.45 2.97
CA PHE A 30 6.87 -5.12 1.68
C PHE A 30 5.57 -4.34 1.87
N GLU A 31 4.64 -4.84 2.69
CA GLU A 31 3.36 -4.18 2.96
C GLU A 31 3.58 -2.77 3.51
N LYS A 32 4.45 -2.65 4.52
CA LYS A 32 4.75 -1.37 5.15
C LYS A 32 5.35 -0.38 4.15
N THR A 33 6.33 -0.80 3.37
CA THR A 33 6.96 0.07 2.37
C THR A 33 5.97 0.47 1.29
N GLY A 34 5.10 -0.45 0.85
CA GLY A 34 4.02 -0.18 -0.09
C GLY A 34 3.05 0.88 0.45
N GLU A 35 2.59 0.72 1.70
CA GLU A 35 1.70 1.70 2.36
C GLU A 35 2.35 3.08 2.44
N ASP A 36 3.60 3.15 2.91
CA ASP A 36 4.34 4.40 3.07
C ASP A 36 4.48 5.13 1.73
N LEU A 37 4.80 4.41 0.65
CA LEU A 37 4.88 4.97 -0.70
C LEU A 37 3.52 5.48 -1.20
N VAL A 38 2.44 4.72 -0.99
CA VAL A 38 1.08 5.13 -1.38
C VAL A 38 0.65 6.38 -0.60
N ARG A 39 0.95 6.45 0.70
CA ARG A 39 0.70 7.63 1.54
C ARG A 39 1.51 8.84 1.10
N GLN A 40 2.77 8.65 0.70
CA GLN A 40 3.61 9.72 0.15
C GLN A 40 3.03 10.26 -1.16
N LEU A 41 2.62 9.38 -2.08
CA LEU A 41 1.95 9.76 -3.32
C LEU A 41 0.64 10.50 -3.03
N GLY A 42 -0.18 10.01 -2.09
CA GLY A 42 -1.40 10.69 -1.65
C GLY A 42 -1.14 12.05 -1.04
N SER A 43 -0.06 12.21 -0.27
CA SER A 43 0.32 13.48 0.35
C SER A 43 0.70 14.52 -0.70
N GLN A 44 1.39 14.09 -1.76
CA GLN A 44 1.69 14.95 -2.91
C GLN A 44 0.40 15.36 -3.64
N ILE A 45 -0.54 14.43 -3.84
CA ILE A 45 -1.84 14.73 -4.46
C ILE A 45 -2.61 15.78 -3.65
N VAL A 46 -2.76 15.58 -2.34
CA VAL A 46 -3.45 16.52 -1.44
C VAL A 46 -2.75 17.89 -1.43
N THR A 47 -1.42 17.90 -1.41
CA THR A 47 -0.63 19.14 -1.47
C THR A 47 -0.88 19.89 -2.76
N ASN A 48 -0.83 19.21 -3.91
CA ASN A 48 -1.08 19.81 -5.22
C ASN A 48 -2.52 20.34 -5.33
N LEU A 49 -3.51 19.59 -4.84
CA LEU A 49 -4.90 20.05 -4.75
C LEU A 49 -5.01 21.33 -3.91
N GLY A 50 -4.32 21.38 -2.77
CA GLY A 50 -4.29 22.56 -1.90
C GLY A 50 -3.51 23.76 -2.46
N GLN A 51 -2.62 23.55 -3.43
CA GLN A 51 -1.98 24.62 -4.18
C GLN A 51 -2.91 25.18 -5.26
N MET A 52 -3.70 24.33 -5.90
CA MET A 52 -4.66 24.71 -6.95
C MET A 52 -5.91 25.40 -6.39
N ASN A 53 -6.39 24.99 -5.22
CA ASN A 53 -7.61 25.50 -4.62
C ASN A 53 -7.45 25.67 -3.10
N ALA A 54 -7.63 26.89 -2.60
CA ALA A 54 -7.53 27.20 -1.17
C ALA A 54 -8.53 26.39 -0.33
N THR A 55 -9.71 26.08 -0.89
CA THR A 55 -10.70 25.25 -0.23
C THR A 55 -10.19 23.81 -0.08
N CYS A 56 -9.61 23.23 -1.14
CA CYS A 56 -8.99 21.90 -1.07
C CYS A 56 -7.92 21.81 0.02
N ARG A 57 -7.13 22.87 0.23
CA ARG A 57 -6.11 22.91 1.29
C ARG A 57 -6.69 22.66 2.69
N SER A 58 -7.91 23.12 2.92
CA SER A 58 -8.58 22.98 4.21
C SER A 58 -9.30 21.64 4.37
N VAL A 59 -9.88 21.10 3.29
CA VAL A 59 -10.80 19.95 3.35
C VAL A 59 -10.21 18.63 2.85
N ALA A 60 -9.27 18.64 1.90
CA ALA A 60 -8.74 17.41 1.33
C ALA A 60 -7.81 16.72 2.32
N ARG A 61 -8.08 15.45 2.63
CA ARG A 61 -7.30 14.64 3.58
C ARG A 61 -7.16 13.22 3.06
N ILE A 62 -6.03 12.59 3.33
CA ILE A 62 -5.92 11.14 3.17
C ILE A 62 -6.74 10.50 4.29
N ASP A 63 -7.73 9.72 3.91
CA ASP A 63 -8.57 8.99 4.85
C ASP A 63 -7.88 7.69 5.26
N SER A 64 -7.65 6.83 4.27
CA SER A 64 -7.13 5.49 4.49
C SER A 64 -6.35 4.99 3.28
N VAL A 65 -5.49 4.00 3.54
CA VAL A 65 -4.83 3.19 2.52
C VAL A 65 -5.16 1.75 2.82
N ALA A 66 -5.81 1.07 1.88
CA ALA A 66 -6.07 -0.36 1.95
C ALA A 66 -5.03 -1.08 1.09
N LEU A 67 -4.44 -2.15 1.61
CA LEU A 67 -3.50 -2.99 0.89
C LEU A 67 -4.14 -4.37 0.70
N ASP A 68 -3.93 -4.95 -0.47
CA ASP A 68 -4.34 -6.32 -0.78
C ASP A 68 -3.17 -7.02 -1.49
N THR A 69 -2.52 -7.93 -0.78
CA THR A 69 -1.34 -8.65 -1.28
C THR A 69 -1.71 -10.04 -1.80
N ASP A 70 -1.06 -10.47 -2.88
CA ASP A 70 -1.30 -11.77 -3.50
C ASP A 70 -0.74 -12.91 -2.63
N GLY A 71 -1.49 -13.31 -1.61
CA GLY A 71 -1.19 -14.43 -0.71
C GLY A 71 -0.37 -14.09 0.54
N LEU A 72 -0.29 -15.05 1.47
CA LEU A 72 0.27 -14.92 2.83
C LEU A 72 1.75 -14.47 2.92
N LEU A 73 2.49 -14.53 1.82
CA LEU A 73 3.91 -14.13 1.69
C LEU A 73 4.17 -13.47 0.33
N GLY A 74 3.13 -12.91 -0.29
CA GLY A 74 3.22 -12.31 -1.62
C GLY A 74 4.10 -11.07 -1.64
N MET A 75 4.94 -10.94 -2.66
CA MET A 75 5.74 -9.72 -2.92
C MET A 75 5.12 -8.87 -4.03
N LYS A 76 3.83 -9.09 -4.29
CA LYS A 76 2.98 -8.41 -5.26
C LYS A 76 1.63 -8.16 -4.63
N GLY A 77 0.97 -7.10 -5.06
CA GLY A 77 -0.35 -6.77 -4.58
C GLY A 77 -0.90 -5.51 -5.22
N SER A 78 -1.98 -5.03 -4.64
CA SER A 78 -2.63 -3.78 -4.96
C SER A 78 -2.82 -2.94 -3.71
N ALA A 79 -2.93 -1.63 -3.90
CA ALA A 79 -3.26 -0.71 -2.84
C ALA A 79 -4.33 0.25 -3.34
N VAL A 80 -5.23 0.65 -2.44
CA VAL A 80 -6.24 1.65 -2.72
C VAL A 80 -6.04 2.81 -1.76
N LEU A 81 -5.76 3.98 -2.31
CA LEU A 81 -5.68 5.23 -1.57
C LEU A 81 -7.04 5.90 -1.57
N TYR A 82 -7.56 6.25 -0.40
CA TYR A 82 -8.79 7.02 -0.24
C TYR A 82 -8.46 8.44 0.23
N ILE A 83 -8.96 9.43 -0.51
CA ILE A 83 -8.88 10.84 -0.14
C ILE A 83 -10.29 11.37 0.03
N THR A 84 -10.56 11.96 1.19
CA THR A 84 -11.83 12.60 1.54
C THR A 84 -11.73 14.11 1.37
N GLY A 85 -12.87 14.74 1.07
CA GLY A 85 -13.01 16.18 0.89
C GLY A 85 -14.22 16.72 1.65
N ARG A 86 -14.80 17.82 1.14
CA ARG A 86 -15.99 18.42 1.73
C ARG A 86 -17.22 17.54 1.49
N ASN A 87 -18.19 17.58 2.41
CA ASN A 87 -19.48 16.89 2.33
C ASN A 87 -19.35 15.39 2.01
N ASP A 88 -18.39 14.72 2.66
CA ASP A 88 -18.12 13.29 2.47
C ASP A 88 -17.81 12.90 1.01
N SER A 89 -17.30 13.84 0.21
CA SER A 89 -16.77 13.50 -1.11
C SER A 89 -15.52 12.64 -0.96
N VAL A 90 -15.42 11.59 -1.76
CA VAL A 90 -14.31 10.63 -1.72
C VAL A 90 -13.80 10.38 -3.13
N ILE A 91 -12.48 10.26 -3.27
CA ILE A 91 -11.88 9.56 -4.41
C ILE A 91 -11.11 8.36 -3.90
N SER A 92 -11.10 7.32 -4.74
CA SER A 92 -10.17 6.21 -4.60
C SER A 92 -9.19 6.22 -5.77
N ILE A 93 -7.94 5.88 -5.49
CA ILE A 93 -6.91 5.67 -6.51
C ILE A 93 -6.33 4.28 -6.30
N ASN A 94 -6.44 3.45 -7.33
CA ASN A 94 -5.91 2.09 -7.32
C ASN A 94 -4.46 2.10 -7.79
N TYR A 95 -3.60 1.46 -7.02
CA TYR A 95 -2.19 1.25 -7.28
C TYR A 95 -1.90 -0.24 -7.38
N ARG A 96 -0.95 -0.59 -8.24
CA ARG A 96 -0.26 -1.87 -8.25
C ARG A 96 1.04 -1.73 -7.46
N MET A 97 1.33 -2.73 -6.64
CA MET A 97 2.57 -2.83 -5.89
C MET A 97 3.31 -4.12 -6.27
N GLU A 98 4.61 -4.04 -6.45
CA GLU A 98 5.45 -5.23 -6.63
C GLU A 98 6.88 -4.99 -6.17
N THR A 99 7.51 -6.05 -5.68
CA THR A 99 8.95 -6.03 -5.40
C THR A 99 9.72 -6.34 -6.69
N VAL A 100 10.61 -5.43 -7.08
CA VAL A 100 11.51 -5.60 -8.22
C VAL A 100 12.95 -5.47 -7.71
N GLY A 101 13.66 -6.60 -7.65
CA GLY A 101 14.95 -6.70 -6.96
C GLY A 101 14.77 -6.47 -5.46
N ASP A 102 15.49 -5.50 -4.90
CA ASP A 102 15.44 -5.13 -3.47
C ASP A 102 14.52 -3.93 -3.17
N LYS A 103 13.70 -3.50 -4.14
CA LYS A 103 12.85 -2.30 -4.04
C LYS A 103 11.38 -2.62 -4.25
N VAL A 104 10.54 -1.92 -3.50
CA VAL A 104 9.09 -1.91 -3.72
C VAL A 104 8.74 -0.82 -4.72
N TRP A 105 8.03 -1.21 -5.76
CA TRP A 105 7.49 -0.33 -6.79
C TRP A 105 6.00 -0.16 -6.59
N VAL A 106 5.53 1.07 -6.68
CA VAL A 106 4.12 1.45 -6.58
C VAL A 106 3.77 2.33 -7.76
N GLN A 107 2.75 1.96 -8.51
CA GLN A 107 2.28 2.73 -9.66
C GLN A 107 0.75 2.68 -9.79
N PRO A 108 0.08 3.76 -10.24
CA PRO A 108 -1.35 3.72 -10.50
C PRO A 108 -1.68 2.63 -11.51
N THR A 109 -2.76 1.88 -11.30
CA THR A 109 -3.22 0.86 -12.25
C THR A 109 -3.66 1.48 -13.57
N ASP A 110 -4.26 2.67 -13.52
CA ASP A 110 -4.58 3.50 -14.67
C ASP A 110 -4.20 4.95 -14.36
N GLN A 111 -3.09 5.40 -14.95
CA GLN A 111 -2.54 6.73 -14.69
C GLN A 111 -3.43 7.85 -15.21
N ILE A 112 -4.09 7.65 -16.36
CA ILE A 112 -4.94 8.66 -16.99
C ILE A 112 -6.22 8.83 -16.16
N SER A 113 -6.86 7.72 -15.82
CA SER A 113 -8.06 7.71 -15.00
C SER A 113 -7.81 8.29 -13.61
N ALA A 114 -6.66 7.96 -12.99
CA ALA A 114 -6.26 8.52 -11.70
C ALA A 114 -6.10 10.06 -11.77
N GLN A 115 -5.40 10.58 -12.78
CA GLN A 115 -5.23 12.02 -12.98
C GLN A 115 -6.58 12.73 -13.19
N LEU A 116 -7.46 12.17 -14.03
CA LEU A 116 -8.79 12.72 -14.27
C LEU A 116 -9.63 12.76 -12.99
N SER A 117 -9.59 11.68 -12.19
CA SER A 117 -10.32 11.58 -10.93
C SER A 117 -9.86 12.62 -9.90
N VAL A 118 -8.55 12.81 -9.77
CA VAL A 118 -7.96 13.85 -8.90
C VAL A 118 -8.41 15.24 -9.34
N MET A 119 -8.36 15.54 -10.64
CA MET A 119 -8.81 16.83 -11.17
C MET A 119 -10.30 17.08 -10.91
N GLN A 120 -11.15 16.09 -11.18
CA GLN A 120 -12.60 16.21 -10.93
C GLN A 120 -12.91 16.42 -9.45
N PHE A 121 -12.18 15.76 -8.56
CA PHE A 121 -12.31 15.97 -7.12
C PHE A 121 -11.84 17.35 -6.67
N GLY A 122 -10.73 17.87 -7.22
CA GLY A 122 -10.31 19.24 -6.94
C GLY A 122 -11.36 20.28 -7.30
N LEU A 123 -12.13 20.03 -8.37
CA LEU A 123 -13.21 20.91 -8.83
C LEU A 123 -14.51 20.75 -8.03
N ARG A 124 -14.90 19.51 -7.68
CA ARG A 124 -16.22 19.20 -7.11
C ARG A 124 -16.19 18.73 -5.66
N GLY A 125 -15.18 17.95 -5.28
CA GLY A 125 -15.05 17.41 -3.92
C GLY A 125 -14.53 18.43 -2.90
N CYS A 126 -13.83 19.47 -3.38
CA CYS A 126 -13.44 20.59 -2.53
C CYS A 126 -14.36 21.81 -2.63
N GLY A 127 -15.26 21.84 -3.63
CA GLY A 127 -16.09 23.00 -4.00
C GLY A 127 -17.14 23.37 -2.96
#